data_AF-A0A0F9ENL8-F1
#
_entry.id   AF-A0A0F9ENL8-F1
#
_cell.length_a   1.000
_cell.length_b   1.000
_cell.length_c   1.000
_cell.angle_alpha   90.00
_cell.angle_beta   90.00
_cell.angle_gamma   90.00
#
_symmetry.space_group_name_H-M   'P 1'
#
loop_
_entity.id
_entity.type
_entity.pdbx_description
1 polymer ?
#
loop_
_entity_poly.entity_id
_entity_poly.type
_entity_poly.pdbx_seq_one_letter_code
_entity_poly.pdbx_strand_id
1 'polypeptide(L)'
;MKIVKLTIQNFLKLKDIEINPSKTNIIVGKNKQGKTSILKAIRAAFTGKVDSSSIRIGEGKAEITIELDELNIKRTITEKGNHLDISNKEGMKMPAPQKYLEGILGTFSFNPIEFFDKKKADRKKYLLNVIKIAITQDELAKYTGEKLAGLDYGAHALEVVEAARKFYYEKRTIANSEVNKKQKALLELNETIPEGFDSKKVSEEEITKLRNVIQTERLEKQKHEDHLKALAKLQEDEKDLTHGQAAHKC
;
A
#
# COMPACT_ATOMS: atom_id res chain seq x y z
N MET A 1 23.24 25.05 -13.96
CA MET A 1 24.52 24.60 -13.37
C MET A 1 25.48 24.24 -14.50
N LYS A 2 26.54 25.02 -14.71
CA LYS A 2 27.61 24.76 -15.68
C LYS A 2 28.92 24.51 -14.94
N ILE A 3 29.71 23.55 -15.40
CA ILE A 3 31.10 23.36 -14.93
C ILE A 3 31.99 24.28 -15.75
N VAL A 4 32.62 25.23 -15.08
CA VAL A 4 33.59 26.18 -15.66
C VAL A 4 34.96 25.50 -15.76
N LYS A 5 35.39 24.84 -14.69
CA LYS A 5 36.69 24.17 -14.59
C LYS A 5 36.59 22.91 -13.75
N LEU A 6 37.29 21.87 -14.19
CA LEU A 6 37.41 20.59 -13.50
C LEU A 6 38.90 20.27 -13.33
N THR A 7 39.34 20.17 -12.08
CA THR A 7 40.70 19.75 -11.72
C THR A 7 40.63 18.46 -10.92
N ILE A 8 41.39 17.45 -11.32
CA ILE A 8 41.43 16.13 -10.69
C ILE A 8 42.88 15.74 -10.46
N GLN A 9 43.24 15.55 -9.19
CA GLN A 9 44.57 15.12 -8.78
C GLN A 9 44.51 13.77 -8.07
N ASN A 10 45.38 12.86 -8.47
CA ASN A 10 45.63 11.57 -7.83
C ASN A 10 44.37 10.72 -7.60
N PHE A 11 43.42 10.75 -8.54
CA PHE A 11 42.16 10.00 -8.45
C PHE A 11 42.13 8.82 -9.42
N LEU A 12 42.03 7.60 -8.91
CA LEU A 12 42.07 6.35 -9.68
C LEU A 12 43.27 6.32 -10.64
N LYS A 13 43.01 6.35 -11.95
CA LYS A 13 44.02 6.32 -13.02
C LYS A 13 44.52 7.69 -13.43
N LEU A 14 43.98 8.75 -12.84
CA LEU A 14 44.30 10.14 -13.18
C LEU A 14 45.36 10.63 -12.21
N LYS A 15 46.46 11.17 -12.75
CA LYS A 15 47.52 11.78 -11.93
C LYS A 15 47.22 13.26 -11.72
N ASP A 16 47.09 13.97 -12.83
CA ASP A 16 46.70 15.37 -12.84
C ASP A 16 45.93 15.61 -14.14
N ILE A 17 44.72 16.14 -14.01
CA ILE A 17 43.86 16.50 -15.13
C ILE A 17 43.24 17.85 -14.83
N GLU A 18 43.36 18.76 -15.78
CA GLU A 18 42.63 20.01 -15.82
C GLU A 18 41.80 20.06 -17.12
N ILE A 19 40.50 20.33 -16.99
CA ILE A 19 39.58 20.42 -18.12
C ILE A 19 38.74 21.68 -17.92
N ASN A 20 38.58 22.47 -18.99
CA ASN A 20 37.64 23.59 -19.06
C ASN A 20 36.48 23.18 -19.99
N PRO A 21 35.39 22.60 -19.45
CA PRO A 21 34.35 21.99 -20.27
C PRO A 21 33.56 23.04 -21.06
N SER A 22 33.22 22.70 -22.31
CA SER A 22 32.29 23.48 -23.13
C SER A 22 30.85 22.96 -22.99
N LYS A 23 29.92 23.42 -23.82
CA LYS A 23 28.52 22.94 -23.83
C LYS A 23 28.44 21.44 -24.13
N THR A 24 29.27 20.94 -25.04
CA THR A 24 29.35 19.53 -25.43
C THR A 24 30.79 19.07 -25.36
N ASN A 25 31.08 18.02 -24.58
CA ASN A 25 32.44 17.54 -24.36
C ASN A 25 32.57 16.10 -24.84
N ILE A 26 33.56 15.84 -25.69
CA ILE A 26 33.85 14.51 -26.22
C ILE A 26 35.18 14.03 -25.62
N ILE A 27 35.14 12.95 -24.85
CA ILE A 27 36.34 12.37 -24.21
C ILE A 27 36.81 11.16 -25.05
N VAL A 28 37.87 11.35 -25.82
CA VAL A 28 38.45 10.34 -26.74
C VAL A 28 39.75 9.75 -26.16
N GLY A 29 40.13 8.55 -26.60
CA GLY A 29 41.30 7.81 -26.09
C GLY A 29 41.13 6.29 -26.16
N LYS A 30 42.21 5.55 -25.90
CA LYS A 30 42.17 4.07 -25.87
C LYS A 30 41.40 3.55 -24.65
N ASN A 31 41.00 2.28 -24.68
CA ASN A 31 40.42 1.61 -23.53
C ASN A 31 41.38 1.66 -22.33
N LYS A 32 40.82 1.70 -21.12
CA LYS A 32 41.56 1.73 -19.84
C LYS A 32 42.41 2.99 -19.57
N GLN A 33 42.31 4.05 -20.38
CA GLN A 33 43.04 5.32 -20.23
C GLN A 33 42.41 6.33 -19.24
N GLY A 34 41.40 5.94 -18.46
CA GLY A 34 40.85 6.81 -17.40
C GLY A 34 39.68 7.70 -17.80
N LYS A 35 39.10 7.55 -19.00
CA LYS A 35 37.87 8.29 -19.39
C LYS A 35 36.72 8.09 -18.39
N THR A 36 36.45 6.83 -18.03
CA THR A 36 35.45 6.49 -17.01
C THR A 36 35.86 7.04 -15.65
N SER A 37 37.15 7.16 -15.37
CA SER A 37 37.65 7.77 -14.12
C SER A 37 37.32 9.26 -14.04
N ILE A 38 37.31 10.00 -15.17
CA ILE A 38 36.87 11.41 -15.20
C ILE A 38 35.40 11.51 -14.79
N LEU A 39 34.52 10.68 -15.37
CA LEU A 39 33.10 10.64 -15.01
C LEU A 39 32.88 10.22 -13.55
N LYS A 40 33.68 9.26 -13.06
CA LYS A 40 33.65 8.85 -11.65
C LYS A 40 34.10 9.98 -10.72
N ALA A 41 35.10 10.77 -11.10
CA ALA A 41 35.56 11.91 -10.31
C ALA A 41 34.47 12.98 -10.16
N ILE A 42 33.78 13.32 -11.26
CA ILE A 42 32.66 14.27 -11.22
C ILE A 42 31.58 13.75 -10.26
N ARG A 43 31.17 12.49 -10.39
CA ARG A 43 30.17 11.89 -9.47
C ARG A 43 30.65 11.87 -8.02
N ALA A 44 31.92 11.57 -7.79
CA ALA A 44 32.52 11.52 -6.46
C ALA A 44 32.47 12.89 -5.77
N ALA A 45 32.81 13.97 -6.49
CA ALA A 45 32.75 15.32 -5.94
C ALA A 45 31.37 15.66 -5.36
N PHE A 46 30.31 15.30 -6.10
CA PHE A 46 28.93 15.59 -5.72
C PHE A 46 28.34 14.64 -4.67
N THR A 47 28.57 13.33 -4.81
CA THR A 47 27.86 12.31 -4.00
C THR A 47 28.62 11.89 -2.75
N GLY A 48 29.95 12.01 -2.74
CA GLY A 48 30.78 11.55 -1.62
C GLY A 48 30.87 10.05 -1.42
N LYS A 49 30.32 9.24 -2.33
CA LYS A 49 30.43 7.77 -2.31
C LYS A 49 31.83 7.34 -2.78
N VAL A 50 32.84 7.58 -1.95
CA VAL A 50 34.25 7.27 -2.18
C VAL A 50 34.95 6.85 -0.90
N ASP A 51 35.99 6.03 -1.08
CA ASP A 51 36.87 5.50 -0.04
C ASP A 51 38.35 5.64 -0.45
N SER A 52 39.26 5.13 0.39
CA SER A 52 40.70 5.16 0.15
C SER A 52 41.11 4.45 -1.15
N SER A 53 40.35 3.47 -1.62
CA SER A 53 40.60 2.78 -2.91
C SER A 53 40.46 3.70 -4.13
N SER A 54 39.82 4.86 -3.94
CA SER A 54 39.68 5.88 -4.98
C SER A 54 40.95 6.73 -5.17
N ILE A 55 41.88 6.66 -4.22
CA ILE A 55 43.19 7.32 -4.32
C ILE A 55 44.07 6.55 -5.32
N ARG A 56 44.80 7.28 -6.15
CA ARG A 56 45.75 6.69 -7.09
C ARG A 56 46.80 5.87 -6.32
N ILE A 57 47.13 4.69 -6.84
CA ILE A 57 48.16 3.82 -6.26
C ILE A 57 49.48 4.59 -6.14
N GLY A 58 50.06 4.60 -4.93
CA GLY A 58 51.31 5.29 -4.60
C GLY A 58 51.12 6.71 -4.05
N GLU A 59 49.89 7.22 -3.97
CA GLU A 59 49.59 8.58 -3.48
C GLU A 59 48.87 8.53 -2.13
N GLY A 60 49.10 9.52 -1.26
CA GLY A 60 48.48 9.59 0.08
C GLY A 60 47.13 10.34 0.11
N LYS A 61 46.80 11.08 -0.95
CA LYS A 61 45.55 11.84 -1.07
C LYS A 61 45.11 12.00 -2.52
N ALA A 62 43.80 12.16 -2.73
CA ALA A 62 43.21 12.58 -3.99
C ALA A 62 42.41 13.87 -3.79
N GLU A 63 42.45 14.77 -4.77
CA GLU A 63 41.69 16.02 -4.74
C GLU A 63 40.89 16.19 -6.03
N ILE A 64 39.61 16.52 -5.89
CA ILE A 64 38.72 16.83 -7.01
C ILE A 64 38.13 18.20 -6.76
N THR A 65 38.39 19.13 -7.67
CA THR A 65 37.86 20.50 -7.62
C THR A 65 37.00 20.76 -8.85
N ILE A 66 35.76 21.18 -8.62
CA ILE A 66 34.79 21.55 -9.65
C ILE A 66 34.39 23.00 -9.41
N GLU A 67 34.77 23.86 -10.34
CA GLU A 67 34.31 25.25 -10.37
C GLU A 67 33.04 25.31 -11.21
N LEU A 68 31.98 25.85 -10.61
CA LEU A 68 30.71 26.13 -11.23
C LEU A 68 30.55 27.65 -11.38
N ASP A 69 29.50 28.10 -12.07
CA ASP A 69 29.27 29.54 -12.30
C ASP A 69 29.23 30.39 -11.01
N GLU A 70 28.78 29.84 -9.88
CA GLU A 70 28.63 30.58 -8.62
C GLU A 70 29.28 29.89 -7.42
N LEU A 71 29.76 28.65 -7.60
CA LEU A 71 30.16 27.76 -6.51
C LEU A 71 31.42 27.00 -6.87
N ASN A 72 32.29 26.81 -5.90
CA ASN A 72 33.44 25.95 -5.98
C ASN A 72 33.22 24.75 -5.06
N ILE A 73 33.34 23.55 -5.61
CA ILE A 73 33.20 22.30 -4.89
C ILE A 73 34.57 21.64 -4.85
N LYS A 74 35.12 21.44 -3.66
CA LYS A 74 36.37 20.73 -3.46
C LYS A 74 36.13 19.50 -2.60
N ARG A 75 36.48 18.33 -3.13
CA ARG A 75 36.48 17.08 -2.36
C ARG A 75 37.89 16.55 -2.23
N THR A 76 38.31 16.32 -0.99
CA THR A 76 39.59 15.73 -0.65
C THR A 76 39.36 14.34 -0.07
N ILE A 77 40.08 13.34 -0.60
CA ILE A 77 39.99 11.95 -0.18
C ILE A 77 41.35 11.58 0.42
N THR A 78 41.33 10.99 1.60
CA THR A 78 42.49 10.52 2.35
C THR A 78 42.22 9.10 2.86
N GLU A 79 43.23 8.41 3.39
CA GLU A 79 43.03 7.10 4.01
C GLU A 79 42.04 7.12 5.18
N LYS A 80 41.94 8.26 5.88
CA LYS A 80 41.07 8.43 7.05
C LYS A 80 39.61 8.71 6.68
N GLY A 81 39.32 9.04 5.42
CA GLY A 81 37.99 9.42 4.96
C GLY A 81 38.03 10.51 3.90
N ASN A 82 36.87 11.12 3.64
CA ASN A 82 36.75 12.20 2.68
C ASN A 82 36.17 13.48 3.31
N HIS A 83 36.63 14.63 2.81
CA HIS A 83 36.22 15.96 3.23
C HIS A 83 35.63 16.71 2.04
N LEU A 84 34.55 17.46 2.28
CA LEU A 84 33.88 18.28 1.27
C LEU A 84 33.88 19.74 1.73
N ASP A 85 34.49 20.59 0.91
CA ASP A 85 34.39 22.04 1.01
C ASP A 85 33.54 22.57 -0.13
N ILE A 86 32.63 23.49 0.18
CA ILE A 86 31.92 24.28 -0.82
C ILE A 86 32.10 25.74 -0.46
N SER A 87 32.52 26.54 -1.43
CA SER A 87 32.60 27.98 -1.29
C SER A 87 31.87 28.70 -2.43
N ASN A 88 31.42 29.92 -2.18
CA ASN A 88 30.99 30.82 -3.24
C ASN A 88 32.22 31.48 -3.90
N LYS A 89 32.00 32.30 -4.94
CA LYS A 89 33.06 33.07 -5.60
C LYS A 89 33.82 34.04 -4.67
N GLU A 90 33.19 34.47 -3.58
CA GLU A 90 33.78 35.36 -2.57
C GLU A 90 34.59 34.60 -1.51
N GLY A 91 34.66 33.26 -1.61
CA GLY A 91 35.41 32.41 -0.69
C GLY A 91 34.66 32.04 0.60
N MET A 92 33.41 32.47 0.77
CA MET A 92 32.59 32.08 1.92
C MET A 92 32.27 30.59 1.85
N LYS A 93 32.65 29.87 2.92
CA LYS A 93 32.41 28.42 3.05
C LYS A 93 30.99 28.13 3.53
N MET A 94 30.38 27.10 2.97
CA MET A 94 29.05 26.64 3.36
C MET A 94 29.13 25.76 4.62
N PRO A 95 28.35 26.03 5.69
CA PRO A 95 28.46 25.31 6.97
C PRO A 95 27.89 23.88 6.93
N ALA A 96 27.06 23.54 5.94
CA ALA A 96 26.52 22.19 5.74
C ALA A 96 26.63 21.77 4.26
N PRO A 97 27.85 21.53 3.76
CA PRO A 97 28.11 21.46 2.33
C PRO A 97 27.42 20.26 1.66
N GLN A 98 27.36 19.10 2.32
CA GLN A 98 26.70 17.91 1.77
C GLN A 98 25.17 18.09 1.68
N LYS A 99 24.53 18.64 2.73
CA LYS A 99 23.08 18.95 2.71
C LYS A 99 22.74 19.97 1.63
N TYR A 100 23.62 20.95 1.41
CA TYR A 100 23.46 21.95 0.36
C TYR A 100 23.49 21.32 -1.04
N LEU A 101 24.45 20.42 -1.31
CA LEU A 101 24.48 19.67 -2.57
C LEU A 101 23.26 18.78 -2.75
N GLU A 102 22.82 18.09 -1.70
CA GLU A 102 21.62 17.26 -1.75
C GLU A 102 20.36 18.07 -2.05
N GLY A 103 20.26 19.31 -1.54
CA GLY A 103 19.18 20.24 -1.90
C GLY A 103 19.20 20.63 -3.39
N ILE A 104 20.38 20.86 -3.96
CA ILE A 104 20.54 21.24 -5.37
C ILE A 104 20.35 20.03 -6.32
N LEU A 105 20.95 18.89 -5.97
CA LEU A 105 20.94 17.67 -6.78
C LEU A 105 19.65 16.86 -6.63
N GLY A 106 18.95 17.00 -5.50
CA GLY A 106 17.69 16.33 -5.20
C GLY A 106 16.57 16.65 -6.19
N THR A 107 16.69 17.73 -6.96
CA THR A 107 15.75 18.10 -8.03
C THR A 107 16.06 17.39 -9.36
N PHE A 108 17.23 16.75 -9.51
CA PHE A 108 17.74 16.29 -10.82
C PHE A 108 18.10 14.80 -10.94
N SER A 109 17.95 14.00 -9.89
CA SER A 109 18.46 12.62 -9.89
C SER A 109 17.54 11.58 -10.57
N PHE A 110 17.11 11.83 -11.81
CA PHE A 110 16.56 10.79 -12.69
C PHE A 110 17.72 10.07 -13.39
N ASN A 111 17.94 8.80 -13.08
CA ASN A 111 18.92 7.95 -13.77
C ASN A 111 18.19 7.05 -14.77
N PRO A 112 18.24 7.35 -16.09
CA PRO A 112 17.48 6.61 -17.09
C PRO A 112 17.86 5.13 -17.15
N ILE A 113 19.14 4.81 -16.99
CA ILE A 113 19.64 3.43 -17.08
C ILE A 113 19.13 2.61 -15.89
N GLU A 114 19.26 3.15 -14.68
CA GLU A 114 18.76 2.49 -13.47
C GLU A 114 17.23 2.36 -13.49
N PHE A 115 16.53 3.33 -14.07
CA PHE A 115 15.08 3.22 -14.29
C PHE A 115 14.73 2.07 -15.23
N PHE A 116 15.45 1.90 -16.36
CA PHE A 116 15.22 0.79 -17.29
C PHE A 116 15.52 -0.58 -16.67
N ASP A 117 16.56 -0.67 -15.83
CA ASP A 117 16.96 -1.93 -15.19
C ASP A 117 16.02 -2.35 -14.04
N LYS A 118 15.18 -1.45 -13.51
CA LYS A 118 14.24 -1.76 -12.43
C LYS A 118 13.06 -2.63 -12.89
N LYS A 119 12.59 -3.51 -12.00
CA LYS A 119 11.34 -4.26 -12.20
C LYS A 119 10.14 -3.30 -12.30
N LYS A 120 9.04 -3.75 -12.92
CA LYS A 120 7.84 -2.90 -13.16
C LYS A 120 7.33 -2.20 -11.89
N ALA A 121 7.27 -2.92 -10.77
CA ALA A 121 6.82 -2.36 -9.49
C ALA A 121 7.79 -1.28 -8.96
N ASP A 122 9.09 -1.54 -9.03
CA ASP A 122 10.12 -0.61 -8.56
C ASP A 122 10.24 0.62 -9.47
N ARG A 123 10.00 0.46 -10.77
CA ARG A 123 9.89 1.58 -11.73
C ARG A 123 8.74 2.51 -11.37
N LYS A 124 7.55 1.97 -11.08
CA LYS A 124 6.40 2.76 -10.64
C LYS A 124 6.77 3.57 -9.39
N LYS A 125 7.29 2.91 -8.35
CA LYS A 125 7.71 3.59 -7.11
C LYS A 125 8.77 4.65 -7.36
N TYR A 126 9.76 4.36 -8.19
CA TYR A 126 10.81 5.30 -8.55
C TYR A 126 10.23 6.55 -9.23
N LEU A 127 9.31 6.37 -10.19
CA LEU A 127 8.66 7.48 -10.89
C LEU A 127 7.80 8.33 -9.93
N LEU A 128 7.01 7.69 -9.08
CA LEU A 128 6.18 8.37 -8.08
C LEU A 128 7.04 9.13 -7.05
N ASN A 129 8.21 8.62 -6.67
CA ASN A 129 9.11 9.33 -5.76
C ASN A 129 9.79 10.54 -6.41
N VAL A 130 10.05 10.47 -7.72
CA VAL A 130 10.63 11.60 -8.48
C VAL A 130 9.63 12.74 -8.60
N ILE A 131 8.34 12.41 -8.79
CA ILE A 131 7.27 13.39 -8.93
C ILE A 131 6.68 13.66 -7.55
N LYS A 132 7.13 14.72 -6.86
CA LYS A 132 6.65 15.04 -5.50
C LYS A 132 5.26 15.70 -5.52
N ILE A 133 4.22 14.91 -5.76
CA ILE A 133 2.83 15.35 -5.64
C ILE A 133 2.21 14.72 -4.40
N ALA A 134 1.78 15.56 -3.47
CA ALA A 134 1.06 15.18 -2.27
C ALA A 134 -0.39 15.71 -2.34
N ILE A 135 -1.29 15.06 -1.60
CA ILE A 135 -2.66 15.52 -1.40
C ILE A 135 -3.00 15.39 0.08
N THR A 136 -3.61 16.43 0.63
CA THR A 136 -4.03 16.45 2.03
C THR A 136 -5.42 15.83 2.19
N GLN A 137 -5.75 15.42 3.42
CA GLN A 137 -7.09 14.93 3.75
C GLN A 137 -8.17 15.97 3.43
N ASP A 138 -7.90 17.24 3.73
CA ASP A 138 -8.86 18.33 3.48
C ASP A 138 -9.06 18.60 1.99
N GLU A 139 -8.00 18.50 1.17
CA GLU A 139 -8.11 18.60 -0.29
C GLU A 139 -8.91 17.44 -0.87
N LEU A 140 -8.62 16.21 -0.43
CA LEU A 140 -9.37 15.04 -0.88
C LEU A 140 -10.85 15.17 -0.52
N ALA A 141 -11.15 15.63 0.70
CA ALA A 141 -12.51 15.84 1.20
C ALA A 141 -13.33 16.82 0.35
N LYS A 142 -12.70 17.81 -0.29
CA LYS A 142 -13.40 18.74 -1.21
C LYS A 142 -13.99 18.02 -2.42
N TYR A 143 -13.33 16.95 -2.89
CA TYR A 143 -13.79 16.16 -4.04
C TYR A 143 -14.69 15.00 -3.62
N THR A 144 -14.42 14.40 -2.46
CA THR A 144 -15.15 13.23 -1.98
C THR A 144 -16.37 13.57 -1.13
N GLY A 145 -16.47 14.78 -0.60
CA GLY A 145 -17.54 15.22 0.30
C GLY A 145 -17.40 14.74 1.75
N GLU A 146 -16.52 13.79 2.03
CA GLU A 146 -16.23 13.28 3.38
C GLU A 146 -14.72 13.18 3.65
N LYS A 147 -14.34 13.38 4.91
CA LYS A 147 -12.97 13.16 5.36
C LYS A 147 -12.73 11.67 5.58
N LEU A 148 -11.96 11.07 4.67
CA LEU A 148 -11.62 9.65 4.76
C LEU A 148 -10.51 9.44 5.81
N ALA A 149 -10.81 8.66 6.84
CA ALA A 149 -9.84 8.21 7.85
C ALA A 149 -9.24 6.85 7.45
N GLY A 150 -8.00 6.58 7.88
CA GLY A 150 -7.32 5.30 7.62
C GLY A 150 -6.58 5.20 6.28
N LEU A 151 -6.45 6.31 5.55
CA LEU A 151 -5.59 6.41 4.36
C LEU A 151 -4.20 6.95 4.74
N ASP A 152 -3.16 6.47 4.06
CA ASP A 152 -1.79 6.98 4.22
C ASP A 152 -1.58 8.24 3.35
N TYR A 153 -1.84 9.42 3.92
CA TYR A 153 -1.62 10.71 3.26
C TYR A 153 -0.14 11.11 3.16
N GLY A 154 0.78 10.32 3.73
CA GLY A 154 2.23 10.49 3.52
C GLY A 154 2.71 9.93 2.17
N ALA A 155 1.89 9.11 1.51
CA ALA A 155 2.17 8.55 0.19
C ALA A 155 1.97 9.57 -0.95
N HIS A 156 2.37 9.18 -2.16
CA HIS A 156 2.14 9.98 -3.36
C HIS A 156 0.63 10.15 -3.62
N ALA A 157 0.20 11.32 -4.08
CA ALA A 157 -1.23 11.65 -4.26
C ALA A 157 -2.02 10.60 -5.06
N LEU A 158 -1.45 10.07 -6.14
CA LEU A 158 -2.08 9.01 -6.94
C LEU A 158 -2.34 7.71 -6.16
N GLU A 159 -1.49 7.37 -5.19
CA GLU A 159 -1.68 6.18 -4.35
C GLU A 159 -2.79 6.42 -3.32
N VAL A 160 -2.85 7.63 -2.74
CA VAL A 160 -3.94 8.06 -1.87
C VAL A 160 -5.28 8.00 -2.59
N VAL A 161 -5.34 8.50 -3.84
CA VAL A 161 -6.55 8.49 -4.67
C VAL A 161 -6.99 7.06 -5.00
N GLU A 162 -6.06 6.17 -5.34
CA GLU A 162 -6.40 4.76 -5.62
C GLU A 162 -6.92 4.05 -4.36
N ALA A 163 -6.35 4.34 -3.19
CA ALA A 163 -6.84 3.81 -1.93
C ALA A 163 -8.24 4.34 -1.58
N ALA A 164 -8.51 5.64 -1.80
CA ALA A 164 -9.83 6.22 -1.65
C ALA A 164 -10.85 5.59 -2.61
N ARG A 165 -10.47 5.38 -3.88
CA ARG A 165 -11.30 4.66 -4.87
C ARG A 165 -11.65 3.26 -4.39
N LYS A 166 -10.68 2.51 -3.85
CA LYS A 166 -10.89 1.16 -3.32
C LYS A 166 -11.85 1.16 -2.13
N PHE A 167 -11.72 2.12 -1.22
CA PHE A 167 -12.64 2.29 -0.09
C PHE A 167 -14.10 2.43 -0.54
N TYR A 168 -14.39 3.32 -1.50
CA TYR A 168 -15.75 3.49 -2.03
C TYR A 168 -16.25 2.26 -2.77
N TYR A 169 -15.37 1.58 -3.50
CA TYR A 169 -15.72 0.36 -4.21
C TYR A 169 -16.17 -0.75 -3.24
N GLU A 170 -15.43 -0.96 -2.15
CA GLU A 170 -15.78 -1.93 -1.11
C GLU A 170 -17.08 -1.57 -0.40
N LYS A 171 -17.25 -0.29 0.00
CA LYS A 171 -18.49 0.23 0.62
C LYS A 171 -19.71 -0.02 -0.27
N ARG A 172 -19.61 0.27 -1.57
CA ARG A 172 -20.67 -0.01 -2.55
C ARG A 172 -20.96 -1.51 -2.69
N THR A 173 -19.92 -2.34 -2.68
CA THR A 173 -20.06 -3.80 -2.83
C THR A 173 -20.84 -4.39 -1.65
N ILE A 174 -20.54 -3.95 -0.42
CA ILE A 174 -21.27 -4.36 0.79
C ILE A 174 -22.72 -3.91 0.71
N ALA A 175 -22.97 -2.63 0.42
CA ALA A 175 -24.32 -2.08 0.33
C ALA A 175 -25.17 -2.81 -0.73
N ASN A 176 -24.62 -3.07 -1.92
CA ASN A 176 -25.33 -3.81 -2.97
C ASN A 176 -25.62 -5.26 -2.57
N SER A 177 -24.68 -5.90 -1.87
CA SER A 177 -24.89 -7.25 -1.34
C SER A 177 -26.06 -7.28 -0.35
N GLU A 178 -26.15 -6.30 0.55
CA GLU A 178 -27.27 -6.17 1.50
C GLU A 178 -28.60 -5.88 0.82
N VAL A 179 -28.63 -4.97 -0.17
CA VAL A 179 -29.82 -4.69 -0.96
C VAL A 179 -30.33 -5.95 -1.65
N ASN A 180 -29.43 -6.71 -2.30
CA ASN A 180 -29.80 -7.96 -2.96
C ASN A 180 -30.34 -9.00 -1.98
N LYS A 181 -29.75 -9.14 -0.78
CA LYS A 181 -30.27 -10.04 0.27
C LYS A 181 -31.67 -9.64 0.71
N LYS A 182 -31.91 -8.36 0.98
CA LYS A 182 -33.22 -7.85 1.40
C LYS A 182 -34.27 -8.01 0.30
N GLN A 183 -33.92 -7.75 -0.95
CA GLN A 183 -34.82 -7.95 -2.09
C GLN A 183 -35.21 -9.42 -2.27
N LYS A 184 -34.25 -10.35 -2.16
CA LYS A 184 -34.55 -11.78 -2.20
C LYS A 184 -35.48 -12.20 -1.07
N ALA A 185 -35.21 -11.77 0.16
CA ALA A 185 -36.09 -12.04 1.30
C ALA A 185 -37.50 -11.47 1.10
N LEU A 186 -37.62 -10.27 0.51
CA LEU A 186 -38.92 -9.66 0.19
C LEU A 186 -39.69 -10.46 -0.86
N LEU A 187 -39.01 -10.94 -1.91
CA LEU A 187 -39.61 -11.78 -2.94
C LEU A 187 -40.10 -13.11 -2.35
N GLU A 188 -39.26 -13.79 -1.57
CA GLU A 188 -39.62 -15.03 -0.87
C GLU A 188 -40.82 -14.82 0.07
N LEU A 189 -40.83 -13.74 0.85
CA LEU A 189 -41.97 -13.41 1.72
C LEU A 189 -43.23 -13.13 0.90
N ASN A 190 -43.14 -12.38 -0.20
CA ASN A 190 -44.28 -12.08 -1.05
C ASN A 190 -44.87 -13.34 -1.70
N GLU A 191 -44.05 -14.31 -2.11
CA GLU A 191 -44.51 -15.60 -2.64
C GLU A 191 -45.29 -16.41 -1.58
N THR A 192 -44.99 -16.25 -0.29
CA THR A 192 -45.73 -16.92 0.79
C THR A 192 -47.07 -16.26 1.12
N ILE A 193 -47.33 -15.03 0.65
CA ILE A 193 -48.59 -14.33 0.91
C ILE A 193 -49.63 -14.80 -0.12
N PRO A 194 -50.80 -15.34 0.30
CA PRO A 194 -51.84 -15.76 -0.63
C PRO A 194 -52.34 -14.61 -1.52
N GLU A 195 -52.62 -14.90 -2.79
CA GLU A 195 -53.20 -13.91 -3.72
C GLU A 195 -54.51 -13.32 -3.18
N GLY A 196 -54.60 -11.99 -3.14
CA GLY A 196 -55.77 -11.27 -2.61
C GLY A 196 -55.79 -11.04 -1.10
N PHE A 197 -54.72 -11.40 -0.37
CA PHE A 197 -54.59 -11.10 1.06
C PHE A 197 -54.51 -9.59 1.32
N ASP A 198 -55.52 -9.04 1.98
CA ASP A 198 -55.59 -7.64 2.38
C ASP A 198 -55.29 -7.50 3.88
N SER A 199 -54.08 -7.02 4.20
CA SER A 199 -53.61 -6.86 5.57
C SER A 199 -54.43 -5.87 6.39
N LYS A 200 -55.23 -5.00 5.76
CA LYS A 200 -56.04 -3.98 6.46
C LYS A 200 -57.41 -4.48 6.88
N LYS A 201 -57.88 -5.60 6.31
CA LYS A 201 -59.21 -6.17 6.60
C LYS A 201 -59.24 -7.09 7.81
N VAL A 202 -58.08 -7.52 8.30
CA VAL A 202 -57.98 -8.49 9.39
C VAL A 202 -57.61 -7.76 10.67
N SER A 203 -58.47 -7.81 11.69
CA SER A 203 -58.18 -7.18 12.99
C SER A 203 -57.23 -8.05 13.83
N GLU A 204 -56.36 -7.42 14.62
CA GLU A 204 -55.42 -8.14 15.51
C GLU A 204 -56.15 -9.06 16.52
N GLU A 205 -57.36 -8.66 16.92
CA GLU A 205 -58.22 -9.42 17.84
C GLU A 205 -58.75 -10.72 17.22
N GLU A 206 -59.12 -10.71 15.94
CA GLU A 206 -59.57 -11.91 15.24
C GLU A 206 -58.42 -12.90 15.02
N ILE A 207 -57.21 -12.39 14.73
CA ILE A 207 -56.01 -13.22 14.60
C ILE A 207 -55.67 -13.89 15.93
N THR A 208 -55.74 -13.16 17.04
CA THR A 208 -55.46 -13.73 18.37
C THR A 208 -56.49 -14.79 18.76
N LYS A 209 -57.78 -14.54 18.49
CA LYS A 209 -58.84 -15.55 18.70
C LYS A 209 -58.58 -16.82 17.89
N LEU A 210 -58.30 -16.69 16.60
CA LEU A 210 -58.02 -17.83 15.72
C LEU A 210 -56.76 -18.60 16.16
N ARG A 211 -55.70 -17.91 16.57
CA ARG A 211 -54.49 -18.55 17.11
C ARG A 211 -54.76 -19.33 18.38
N ASN A 212 -55.56 -18.78 19.30
CA ASN A 212 -55.94 -19.45 20.53
C ASN A 212 -56.73 -20.72 20.24
N VAL A 213 -57.70 -20.65 19.31
CA VAL A 213 -58.48 -21.83 18.88
C VAL A 213 -57.58 -22.91 18.26
N ILE A 214 -56.65 -22.54 17.37
CA ILE A 214 -55.72 -23.51 16.78
C ILE A 214 -54.80 -24.13 17.84
N GLN A 215 -54.35 -23.35 18.83
CA GLN A 215 -53.56 -23.87 19.94
C GLN A 215 -54.35 -24.84 20.81
N THR A 216 -55.61 -24.52 21.15
CA THR A 216 -56.46 -25.42 21.93
C THR A 216 -56.73 -26.71 21.19
N GLU A 217 -57.06 -26.66 19.89
CA GLU A 217 -57.28 -27.85 19.07
C GLU A 217 -56.03 -28.72 18.94
N ARG A 218 -54.84 -28.12 18.79
CA ARG A 218 -53.57 -28.88 18.79
C ARG A 218 -53.34 -29.61 20.10
N LEU A 219 -53.62 -28.94 21.22
CA LEU A 219 -53.40 -29.48 22.55
C LEU A 219 -54.42 -30.60 22.87
N GLU A 220 -55.65 -30.48 22.39
CA GLU A 220 -56.67 -31.53 22.44
C GLU A 220 -56.28 -32.75 21.59
N LYS A 221 -55.81 -32.54 20.36
CA LYS A 221 -55.30 -33.64 19.52
C LYS A 221 -54.14 -34.37 20.18
N GLN A 222 -53.20 -33.63 20.76
CA GLN A 222 -52.07 -34.22 21.48
C GLN A 222 -52.52 -35.04 22.70
N LYS A 223 -53.45 -34.51 23.51
CA LYS A 223 -54.07 -35.27 24.61
C LYS A 223 -54.76 -36.53 24.12
N HIS A 224 -55.46 -36.47 22.99
CA HIS A 224 -56.13 -37.63 22.42
C HIS A 224 -55.14 -38.69 21.94
N GLU A 225 -54.05 -38.30 21.28
CA GLU A 225 -52.96 -39.20 20.89
C GLU A 225 -52.27 -39.84 22.11
N ASP A 226 -52.01 -39.06 23.15
CA ASP A 226 -51.42 -39.56 24.39
C ASP A 226 -52.36 -40.54 25.12
N HIS A 227 -53.67 -40.29 25.09
CA HIS A 227 -54.68 -41.20 25.62
C HIS A 227 -54.73 -42.52 24.83
N LEU A 228 -54.66 -42.47 23.49
CA LEU A 228 -54.61 -43.68 22.66
C LEU A 228 -53.34 -44.50 22.93
N LYS A 229 -52.19 -43.86 23.11
CA LYS A 229 -50.93 -44.52 23.50
C LYS A 229 -51.03 -45.17 24.88
N ALA A 230 -51.66 -44.50 25.84
CA ALA A 230 -51.88 -45.06 27.18
C ALA A 230 -52.78 -46.30 27.14
N LEU A 231 -53.86 -46.26 26.36
CA LEU A 231 -54.73 -47.43 26.14
C LEU A 231 -53.99 -48.59 25.47
N ALA A 232 -53.15 -48.31 24.46
CA ALA A 232 -52.36 -49.35 23.80
C ALA A 232 -51.38 -50.03 24.78
N LYS A 233 -50.71 -49.26 25.64
CA LYS A 233 -49.84 -49.82 26.70
C LYS A 233 -50.60 -50.69 27.69
N LEU A 234 -51.77 -50.25 28.14
CA LEU A 234 -52.61 -51.05 29.05
C LEU A 234 -53.05 -52.37 28.40
N GLN A 235 -53.33 -52.36 27.08
CA GLN A 235 -53.65 -53.58 26.33
C GLN A 235 -52.44 -54.51 26.14
N GLU A 236 -51.22 -53.96 26.03
CA GLU A 236 -49.98 -54.75 26.04
C GLU A 236 -49.73 -55.36 27.42
N ASP A 237 -49.84 -54.58 28.50
CA ASP A 237 -49.69 -55.06 29.88
C ASP A 237 -50.71 -56.16 30.21
N GLU A 238 -51.96 -56.05 29.73
CA GLU A 238 -53.01 -57.07 29.90
C GLU A 238 -52.69 -58.36 29.12
N LYS A 239 -52.11 -58.25 27.91
CA LYS A 239 -51.63 -59.41 27.14
C LYS A 239 -50.44 -60.10 27.82
N ASP A 240 -49.52 -59.33 28.38
CA ASP A 240 -48.36 -59.87 29.10
C ASP A 240 -48.79 -60.58 30.40
N LEU A 241 -49.77 -60.03 31.13
CA LEU A 241 -50.38 -60.67 32.31
C LEU A 241 -51.10 -61.98 31.97
N THR A 242 -51.82 -62.03 30.84
CA THR A 242 -52.51 -63.25 30.40
C THR A 242 -51.55 -64.32 29.86
N HIS A 243 -50.44 -63.93 29.21
CA HIS A 243 -49.39 -64.86 28.80
C HIS A 243 -48.56 -65.39 29.99
N GLY A 244 -48.30 -64.57 31.01
CA GLY A 244 -47.64 -64.99 32.25
C GLY A 244 -48.47 -66.00 33.07
N GLN A 245 -49.80 -65.89 33.05
CA GLN A 245 -50.69 -66.87 33.69
C GLN A 245 -50.81 -68.20 32.94
N ALA A 246 -50.57 -68.21 31.62
CA ALA A 246 -50.53 -69.44 30.83
C ALA A 246 -49.22 -70.24 31.04
N ALA A 247 -48.09 -69.56 31.25
CA ALA A 247 -46.79 -70.19 31.48
C ALA A 247 -46.64 -70.88 32.86
N HIS A 248 -47.52 -70.56 33.83
CA HIS A 248 -47.55 -71.21 35.14
C HIS A 248 -48.51 -72.41 35.25
N LYS A 249 -49.17 -72.80 34.14
CA LYS A 249 -50.11 -73.93 34.10
C LYS A 249 -49.65 -75.14 33.27
N CYS A 250 -48.36 -75.24 32.94
CA CYS A 250 -47.73 -76.46 32.45
C CYS A 250 -46.61 -76.92 33.39
#